data_AF-A0A2K8X5M6-F1
#
_entry.id   AF-A0A2K8X5M6-F1
#
_cell.length_a   1.000
_cell.length_b   1.000
_cell.length_c   1.000
_cell.angle_alpha   90.00
_cell.angle_beta   90.00
_cell.angle_gamma   90.00
#
_symmetry.space_group_name_H-M   'P 1'
#
loop_
_entity.id
_entity.type
_entity.pdbx_description
1 polymer ?
#
loop_
_entity_poly.entity_id
_entity_poly.type
_entity_poly.pdbx_seq_one_letter_code
_entity_poly.pdbx_strand_id
1 'polypeptide(L)'
;MSLENILSITGKPGLYQLKNKAKNGFVVESLLDKKTSIVGINHNVSVLKDISIYTYTKEMPLKEVLKKIAEKETNGPAISHKVGKKELENYFNEVLPDYDEERVYASDIKKVIQWYNLLQDNDLLGALEEE
;
A
#
# COMPACT_ATOMS: atom_id res chain seq x y z
N MET A 1 -0.57 12.97 9.13
CA MET A 1 -0.58 13.00 7.64
C MET A 1 -1.56 11.96 7.16
N SER A 2 -2.55 12.31 6.33
CA SER A 2 -3.57 11.36 5.90
C SER A 2 -3.14 10.47 4.72
N LEU A 3 -3.61 9.21 4.73
CA LEU A 3 -3.53 8.26 3.62
C LEU A 3 -4.07 8.81 2.28
N GLU A 4 -4.92 9.82 2.32
CA GLU A 4 -5.46 10.53 1.14
C GLU A 4 -4.39 11.15 0.25
N ASN A 5 -3.23 11.46 0.84
CA ASN A 5 -2.10 12.04 0.11
C ASN A 5 -1.11 10.99 -0.36
N ILE A 6 -1.38 9.70 -0.13
CA ILE A 6 -0.52 8.61 -0.59
C ILE A 6 -1.18 7.94 -1.81
N LEU A 7 -0.41 7.84 -2.88
CA LEU A 7 -0.85 7.40 -4.19
C LEU A 7 -0.04 6.18 -4.63
N SER A 8 -0.74 5.22 -5.22
CA SER A 8 -0.13 4.18 -6.04
C SER A 8 -0.35 4.52 -7.52
N ILE A 9 0.65 4.25 -8.36
CA ILE A 9 0.61 4.57 -9.78
C ILE A 9 0.86 3.28 -10.56
N THR A 10 -0.13 2.88 -11.36
CA THR A 10 -0.02 1.66 -12.16
C THR A 10 1.18 1.75 -13.11
N GLY A 11 2.00 0.70 -13.13
CA GLY A 11 3.21 0.62 -13.94
C GLY A 11 4.44 1.30 -13.34
N LYS A 12 4.32 1.95 -12.17
CA LYS A 12 5.46 2.48 -11.42
C LYS A 12 5.62 1.77 -10.08
N PRO A 13 6.86 1.44 -9.66
CA PRO A 13 7.09 0.78 -8.38
C PRO A 13 6.91 1.74 -7.20
N GLY A 14 6.45 1.19 -6.07
CA GLY A 14 6.38 1.89 -4.80
C GLY A 14 5.15 2.76 -4.60
N LEU A 15 5.31 3.77 -3.76
CA LEU A 15 4.28 4.72 -3.34
C LEU A 15 4.76 6.15 -3.56
N TYR A 16 3.80 7.05 -3.75
CA TYR A 16 4.03 8.43 -4.07
C TYR A 16 3.20 9.34 -3.17
N GLN A 17 3.82 10.34 -2.57
CA GLN A 17 3.12 11.37 -1.82
C GLN A 17 2.69 12.49 -2.76
N LEU A 18 1.40 12.83 -2.76
CA LEU A 18 0.87 14.01 -3.42
C LEU A 18 1.39 15.28 -2.73
N LYS A 19 2.12 16.12 -3.47
CA LYS A 19 2.60 17.43 -2.97
C LYS A 19 1.69 18.56 -3.43
N ASN A 20 1.29 18.57 -4.70
CA ASN A 20 0.41 19.60 -5.24
C ASN A 20 -0.31 19.15 -6.52
N LYS A 21 -1.42 19.81 -6.87
CA LYS A 21 -2.08 19.66 -8.17
C LYS A 21 -1.35 20.52 -9.22
N ALA A 22 -1.08 19.95 -10.39
CA ALA A 22 -0.52 20.66 -11.54
C ALA A 22 -1.59 20.85 -12.61
N LYS A 23 -1.38 21.79 -13.54
CA LYS A 23 -2.32 22.05 -14.66
C LYS A 23 -2.70 20.80 -15.45
N ASN A 24 -1.75 19.87 -15.63
CA ASN A 24 -1.92 18.65 -16.44
C ASN A 24 -1.72 17.35 -15.64
N GLY A 25 -1.89 17.39 -14.31
CA GLY A 25 -1.70 16.20 -13.47
C GLY A 25 -1.36 16.51 -12.02
N PHE A 26 -0.47 15.72 -11.44
CA PHE A 26 -0.12 15.78 -10.01
C PHE A 26 1.40 15.89 -9.83
N VAL A 27 1.83 16.79 -8.96
CA VAL A 27 3.21 16.83 -8.45
C VAL A 27 3.29 15.84 -7.31
N VAL A 28 4.10 14.81 -7.48
CA VAL A 28 4.25 13.74 -6.50
C VAL A 28 5.71 13.54 -6.11
N GLU A 29 5.95 13.08 -4.90
CA GLU A 29 7.26 12.67 -4.41
C GLU A 29 7.26 11.16 -4.18
N SER A 30 8.24 10.47 -4.75
CA SER A 30 8.43 9.03 -4.55
C SER A 30 8.91 8.74 -3.13
N LEU A 31 8.26 7.78 -2.46
CA LEU A 31 8.68 7.31 -1.14
C LEU A 31 9.90 6.37 -1.20
N LEU A 32 10.29 5.92 -2.39
CA LEU A 32 11.47 5.06 -2.59
C LEU A 32 12.78 5.84 -2.64
N ASP A 33 12.80 6.94 -3.40
CA ASP A 33 14.03 7.68 -3.73
C ASP A 33 13.93 9.18 -3.43
N LYS A 34 12.82 9.62 -2.84
CA LYS A 34 12.54 11.02 -2.48
C LYS A 34 12.57 12.00 -3.66
N LYS A 35 12.48 11.49 -4.89
CA LYS A 35 12.46 12.34 -6.08
C LYS A 35 11.06 12.86 -6.36
N THR A 36 10.97 14.15 -6.68
CA THR A 36 9.74 14.78 -7.15
C THR A 36 9.58 14.57 -8.65
N SER A 37 8.37 14.23 -9.09
CA SER A 37 8.03 14.10 -10.51
C SER A 37 6.59 14.54 -10.77
N ILE A 38 6.28 14.84 -12.03
CA ILE A 38 4.91 15.15 -12.46
C ILE A 38 4.30 13.89 -13.07
N VAL A 39 3.15 13.49 -12.56
CA VAL A 39 2.35 12.39 -13.07
C VAL A 39 1.21 12.98 -13.88
N GLY A 40 1.21 12.73 -15.19
CA GLY A 40 0.16 13.22 -16.08
C GLY A 40 -1.18 12.54 -15.81
N ILE A 41 -2.28 13.24 -16.13
CA ILE A 41 -3.65 12.78 -15.87
C ILE A 41 -4.02 11.44 -16.54
N ASN A 42 -3.28 11.05 -17.58
CA ASN A 42 -3.50 9.80 -18.32
C ASN A 42 -2.98 8.56 -17.57
N HIS A 43 -2.28 8.74 -16.45
CA HIS A 43 -1.85 7.60 -15.63
C HIS A 43 -3.01 7.14 -14.74
N ASN A 44 -3.15 5.83 -14.59
CA ASN A 44 -4.03 5.25 -13.59
C ASN A 44 -3.40 5.43 -12.20
N VAL A 45 -3.94 6.39 -11.46
CA VAL A 45 -3.53 6.74 -10.10
C VAL A 45 -4.62 6.28 -9.15
N SER A 46 -4.25 5.51 -8.13
CA SER A 46 -5.16 5.07 -7.08
C SER A 46 -4.71 5.65 -5.73
N VAL A 47 -5.63 6.30 -5.03
CA VAL A 47 -5.40 6.79 -3.67
C VAL A 47 -5.39 5.60 -2.72
N LEU A 48 -4.41 5.51 -1.82
CA LEU A 48 -4.24 4.36 -0.95
C LEU A 48 -5.46 4.14 -0.03
N LYS A 49 -6.17 5.22 0.34
CA LYS A 49 -7.43 5.21 1.10
C LYS A 49 -8.57 4.46 0.39
N ASP A 50 -8.61 4.51 -0.94
CA ASP A 50 -9.73 3.97 -1.74
C ASP A 50 -9.50 2.50 -2.13
N ILE A 51 -8.35 1.93 -1.79
CA ILE A 51 -8.03 0.53 -2.10
C ILE A 51 -8.61 -0.36 -1.01
N SER A 52 -9.26 -1.45 -1.44
CA SER A 52 -9.76 -2.51 -0.58
C SER A 52 -9.31 -3.88 -1.05
N ILE A 53 -9.21 -4.81 -0.12
CA ILE A 53 -8.87 -6.22 -0.34
C ILE A 53 -10.15 -7.05 -0.25
N TYR A 54 -10.35 -7.96 -1.19
CA TYR A 54 -11.47 -8.90 -1.17
C TYR A 54 -11.30 -9.93 -0.06
N THR A 55 -12.34 -10.10 0.75
CA THR A 55 -12.50 -11.20 1.72
C THR A 55 -13.66 -12.07 1.25
N TYR A 56 -13.79 -13.28 1.83
CA TYR A 56 -14.89 -14.18 1.47
C TYR A 56 -16.30 -13.62 1.73
N THR A 57 -16.41 -12.61 2.60
CA THR A 57 -17.71 -12.03 2.99
C THR A 57 -17.92 -10.61 2.48
N LYS A 58 -16.87 -9.79 2.46
CA LYS A 58 -16.93 -8.36 2.11
C LYS A 58 -15.61 -7.83 1.57
N GLU A 59 -15.52 -6.53 1.35
CA GLU A 59 -14.26 -5.85 1.10
C GLU A 59 -13.69 -5.29 2.41
N MET A 60 -12.39 -5.45 2.63
CA MET A 60 -11.67 -4.85 3.76
C MET A 60 -10.79 -3.70 3.24
N PRO A 61 -10.93 -2.48 3.78
CA PRO A 61 -10.08 -1.36 3.38
C PRO A 61 -8.60 -1.69 3.61
N LEU A 62 -7.74 -1.30 2.67
CA LEU A 62 -6.30 -1.53 2.74
C LEU A 62 -5.69 -0.93 4.03
N LYS A 63 -6.21 0.22 4.48
CA LYS A 63 -5.85 0.84 5.77
C LYS A 63 -5.92 -0.16 6.92
N GLU A 64 -7.00 -0.92 7.02
CA GLU A 64 -7.23 -1.89 8.09
C GLU A 64 -6.29 -3.09 7.96
N VAL A 65 -6.01 -3.54 6.73
CA VAL A 65 -5.02 -4.59 6.48
C VAL A 65 -3.62 -4.14 6.91
N LEU A 66 -3.22 -2.93 6.54
CA LEU A 66 -1.92 -2.36 6.92
C LEU A 66 -1.80 -2.19 8.45
N LYS A 67 -2.89 -1.83 9.15
CA LYS A 67 -2.91 -1.80 10.61
C LYS A 67 -2.69 -3.18 11.22
N LYS A 68 -3.35 -4.22 10.72
CA LYS A 68 -3.13 -5.59 11.21
C LYS A 68 -1.68 -6.04 11.03
N ILE A 69 -1.04 -5.64 9.92
CA ILE A 69 0.40 -5.87 9.72
C ILE A 69 1.21 -5.11 10.77
N ALA A 70 0.89 -3.83 11.00
CA ALA A 70 1.55 -3.00 12.00
C ALA A 70 1.44 -3.59 13.42
N GLU A 71 0.27 -4.07 13.81
CA GLU A 71 0.02 -4.71 15.10
C GLU A 71 0.85 -6.00 15.25
N LYS A 72 0.87 -6.85 14.21
CA LYS A 72 1.65 -8.09 14.18
C LYS A 72 3.15 -7.83 14.35
N GLU A 73 3.68 -6.83 13.65
CA GLU A 73 5.10 -6.50 13.65
C GLU A 73 5.49 -5.48 14.74
N THR A 74 4.54 -5.06 15.59
CA THR A 74 4.74 -4.00 16.60
C THR A 74 5.32 -2.70 15.99
N ASN A 75 4.74 -2.25 14.87
CA ASN A 75 5.19 -1.15 14.02
C ASN A 75 6.59 -1.34 13.40
N GLY A 76 7.13 -2.57 13.44
CA GLY A 76 8.37 -2.97 12.80
C GLY A 76 8.20 -3.27 11.30
N PRO A 77 9.32 -3.56 10.61
CA PRO A 77 9.27 -3.97 9.21
C PRO A 77 8.63 -5.36 9.06
N ALA A 78 7.80 -5.51 8.04
CA ALA A 78 7.24 -6.81 7.67
C ALA A 78 8.26 -7.64 6.87
N ILE A 79 7.86 -8.87 6.53
CA ILE A 79 8.65 -9.73 5.65
C ILE A 79 9.03 -9.05 4.33
N SER A 80 10.10 -9.51 3.70
CA SER A 80 10.50 -8.98 2.39
C SER A 80 9.47 -9.34 1.33
N HIS A 81 8.98 -8.36 0.58
CA HIS A 81 8.10 -8.56 -0.58
C HIS A 81 8.78 -9.34 -1.74
N LYS A 82 10.05 -9.73 -1.59
CA LYS A 82 10.81 -10.52 -2.56
C LYS A 82 10.85 -12.02 -2.23
N VAL A 83 10.23 -12.45 -1.12
CA VAL A 83 10.15 -13.88 -0.77
C VAL A 83 9.25 -14.65 -1.74
N GLY A 84 9.24 -15.98 -1.62
CA GLY A 84 8.45 -16.85 -2.48
C GLY A 84 6.94 -16.63 -2.32
N LYS A 85 6.17 -16.98 -3.36
CA LYS A 85 4.70 -16.91 -3.37
C LYS A 85 4.07 -17.53 -2.10
N LYS A 86 4.50 -18.74 -1.75
CA LYS A 86 3.96 -19.48 -0.60
C LYS A 86 4.22 -18.78 0.74
N GLU A 87 5.39 -18.14 0.89
CA GLU A 87 5.72 -17.37 2.09
C GLU A 87 4.87 -16.10 2.19
N LEU A 88 4.63 -15.42 1.06
CA LEU A 88 3.73 -14.26 1.01
C LEU A 88 2.30 -14.64 1.40
N GLU A 89 1.77 -15.74 0.84
CA GLU A 89 0.42 -16.24 1.13
C GLU A 89 0.28 -16.68 2.59
N ASN A 90 1.27 -17.39 3.14
CA ASN A 90 1.26 -17.78 4.54
C ASN A 90 1.26 -16.55 5.47
N TYR A 91 2.13 -15.58 5.20
CA TYR A 91 2.18 -14.35 5.98
C TYR A 91 0.86 -13.57 5.91
N PHE A 92 0.28 -13.47 4.71
CA PHE A 92 -0.97 -12.75 4.51
C PHE A 92 -2.15 -13.48 5.17
N ASN A 93 -2.17 -14.81 5.17
CA ASN A 93 -3.13 -15.61 5.93
C ASN A 93 -3.03 -15.38 7.44
N GLU A 94 -1.82 -15.21 7.98
CA GLU A 94 -1.66 -14.89 9.41
C GLU A 94 -2.19 -13.50 9.77
N VAL A 95 -2.16 -12.55 8.82
CA VAL A 95 -2.65 -11.17 9.00
C VAL A 95 -4.16 -11.07 8.74
N LEU A 96 -4.64 -11.72 7.68
CA LEU A 96 -6.01 -11.61 7.18
C LEU A 96 -6.51 -13.00 6.75
N PRO A 97 -6.82 -13.93 7.67
CA PRO A 97 -7.16 -15.32 7.32
C PRO A 97 -8.44 -15.47 6.49
N ASP A 98 -9.25 -14.42 6.38
CA ASP A 98 -10.52 -14.39 5.63
C ASP A 98 -10.38 -13.77 4.22
N TYR A 99 -9.17 -13.50 3.74
CA TYR A 99 -8.96 -12.96 2.40
C TYR A 99 -9.41 -13.96 1.31
N ASP A 100 -9.99 -13.45 0.22
CA ASP A 100 -10.43 -14.27 -0.90
C ASP A 100 -9.23 -14.71 -1.74
N GLU A 101 -8.75 -15.93 -1.53
CA GLU A 101 -7.61 -16.52 -2.26
C GLU A 101 -7.81 -16.60 -3.78
N GLU A 102 -9.05 -16.62 -4.27
CA GLU A 102 -9.35 -16.68 -5.71
C GLU A 102 -9.26 -15.29 -6.35
N ARG A 103 -9.51 -14.23 -5.58
CA ARG A 103 -9.50 -12.84 -6.08
C ARG A 103 -8.24 -12.06 -5.74
N VAL A 104 -7.54 -12.43 -4.66
CA VAL A 104 -6.34 -11.75 -4.19
C VAL A 104 -5.13 -12.53 -4.64
N TYR A 105 -4.50 -12.06 -5.72
CA TYR A 105 -3.32 -12.71 -6.27
C TYR A 105 -2.09 -12.45 -5.40
N ALA A 106 -1.11 -13.36 -5.47
CA ALA A 106 0.19 -13.19 -4.81
C ALA A 106 0.91 -11.88 -5.19
N SER A 107 0.66 -11.35 -6.40
CA SER A 107 1.17 -10.04 -6.81
C SER A 107 0.57 -8.88 -6.03
N ASP A 108 -0.68 -9.00 -5.60
CA ASP A 108 -1.35 -7.95 -4.81
C ASP A 108 -0.90 -8.03 -3.36
N ILE A 109 -0.79 -9.24 -2.80
CA ILE A 109 -0.15 -9.46 -1.48
C ILE A 109 1.25 -8.86 -1.46
N LYS A 110 2.05 -9.12 -2.51
CA LYS A 110 3.38 -8.54 -2.68
C LYS A 110 3.37 -7.02 -2.65
N LYS A 111 2.42 -6.38 -3.34
CA LYS A 111 2.27 -4.92 -3.32
C LYS A 111 1.90 -4.41 -1.94
N VAL A 112 0.95 -5.06 -1.24
CA VAL A 112 0.55 -4.66 0.12
C VAL A 112 1.74 -4.68 1.08
N ILE A 113 2.51 -5.77 1.07
CA ILE A 113 3.71 -5.89 1.91
C ILE A 113 4.78 -4.86 1.52
N GLN A 114 4.98 -4.62 0.23
CA GLN A 114 5.89 -3.57 -0.23
C GLN A 114 5.45 -2.18 0.25
N TRP A 115 4.16 -1.88 0.17
CA TRP A 115 3.58 -0.61 0.60
C TRP A 115 3.70 -0.42 2.10
N TYR A 116 3.39 -1.45 2.90
CA TYR A 116 3.59 -1.43 4.34
C TYR A 116 5.03 -1.08 4.70
N ASN A 117 6.00 -1.81 4.14
CA ASN A 117 7.42 -1.58 4.40
C ASN A 117 7.85 -0.17 3.97
N LEU A 118 7.32 0.36 2.86
CA LEU A 118 7.61 1.74 2.45
C LEU A 118 7.02 2.77 3.41
N LEU A 119 5.82 2.54 3.93
CA LEU A 119 5.24 3.44 4.92
C LEU A 119 6.05 3.40 6.23
N GLN A 120 6.50 2.22 6.65
CA GLN A 120 7.32 2.03 7.84
C GLN A 120 8.70 2.67 7.69
N ASP A 121 9.43 2.41 6.60
CA ASP A 121 10.75 3.00 6.30
C ASP A 121 10.73 4.54 6.24
N ASN A 122 9.56 5.13 5.99
CA ASN A 122 9.38 6.57 5.86
C ASN A 122 8.71 7.22 7.08
N ASP A 123 8.52 6.48 8.19
CA ASP A 123 7.82 6.93 9.40
C ASP A 123 6.38 7.44 9.14
N LEU A 124 5.71 6.83 8.16
CA LEU A 124 4.35 7.20 7.72
C LEU A 124 3.26 6.26 8.26
N LEU A 125 3.59 5.33 9.16
CA LEU A 125 2.58 4.46 9.79
C LEU A 125 1.53 5.25 10.59
N GLY A 126 1.86 6.42 11.11
CA GLY A 126 0.89 7.32 11.75
C GLY A 126 -0.26 7.76 10.82
N ALA A 127 -0.08 7.66 9.49
CA ALA A 127 -1.16 7.90 8.53
C ALA A 127 -2.28 6.86 8.60
N LEU A 128 -2.03 5.71 9.22
CA LEU A 128 -3.02 4.67 9.46
C LEU A 128 -3.93 5.01 10.66
N GLU A 129 -3.51 5.91 11.56
CA GLU A 129 -4.28 6.27 12.76
C GLU A 129 -5.24 7.44 12.53
N GLU A 130 -4.97 8.31 11.56
CA GLU A 130 -5.81 9.48 11.24
C GLU A 130 -7.09 9.07 10.48
N GLU A 131 -8.26 9.54 10.92
CA GLU A 131 -9.59 9.32 10.34
C GLU A 131 -9.97 10.39 9.31
#